data_AF-A0A376RGY1-F1
#
_entry.id   AF-A0A376RGY1-F1
#
_cell.length_a   1.000
_cell.length_b   1.000
_cell.length_c   1.000
_cell.angle_alpha   90.00
_cell.angle_beta   90.00
_cell.angle_gamma   90.00
#
_symmetry.space_group_name_H-M   'P 1'
#
loop_
_entity.id
_entity.type
_entity.pdbx_description
1 polymer ?
#
loop_
_entity_poly.entity_id
_entity_poly.type
_entity_poly.pdbx_seq_one_letter_code
_entity_poly.pdbx_strand_id
1 'polypeptide(L)'
;MNSSFESLIEQYPLPIAEQLRHWAARYASRIAVVDAKGSLTYSALDAQVDELAAGLSSLGLRSGEHVIVQLPNDNAFVTLLFALLRLGVIPVLAMPSQRALDIDALIELAQPVAYVIHGENHAELARQMAHKHACLRHVLVAGETMSDDFTPLFSLHGERQAWPQPDVSTTALLLLSGGTTGTPKLIPRRHADYSYNFSASAELCGISQQSVYLAVLPVAHNFPLACPGILGTLACGGKVVLTDSASCDEVMPLIAQERVTHVALVPALAQLWVQAREWEDSDLSSLRVIQAGGARLDPTLAEQVIATFDCTLQQVFGMAEGLLCFTRLDDPHATILHSQGRPLSPLDEIRIVDQDENDVAPGETGQLLTRGPYTISGYYRAPAHNAQAFTAQGFYRTGDNVRLDEVGNLHVEGRIKEQINRAGEKIAAAEVESALLRLAEVQDCAVVAAPDTLLGERICAFIIAQQVPTDYQQLRQH
;
A
#
# COMPACT_ATOMS: atom_id res chain seq x y z
N MET A 1 -17.45 19.65 1.63
CA MET A 1 -16.87 18.54 2.43
C MET A 1 -17.96 17.61 2.93
N ASN A 2 -19.01 18.12 3.58
CA ASN A 2 -20.09 17.28 4.11
C ASN A 2 -20.88 16.50 3.06
N SER A 3 -21.28 17.13 1.94
CA SER A 3 -22.21 16.47 0.99
C SER A 3 -21.65 15.22 0.29
N SER A 4 -20.35 15.20 -0.07
CA SER A 4 -19.74 14.03 -0.71
C SER A 4 -19.46 12.91 0.30
N PHE A 5 -19.00 13.25 1.51
CA PHE A 5 -18.76 12.27 2.56
C PHE A 5 -20.06 11.70 3.15
N GLU A 6 -21.11 12.52 3.31
CA GLU A 6 -22.45 12.08 3.69
C GLU A 6 -23.02 11.09 2.67
N SER A 7 -22.85 11.36 1.37
CA SER A 7 -23.23 10.41 0.31
C SER A 7 -22.46 9.09 0.37
N LEU A 8 -21.18 9.10 0.77
CA LEU A 8 -20.43 7.86 0.98
C LEU A 8 -20.96 7.07 2.17
N ILE A 9 -21.28 7.74 3.28
CA ILE A 9 -21.86 7.10 4.46
C ILE A 9 -23.18 6.41 4.10
N GLU A 10 -24.01 7.04 3.26
CA GLU A 10 -25.25 6.42 2.76
C GLU A 10 -24.98 5.14 1.93
N GLN A 11 -23.92 5.14 1.13
CA GLN A 11 -23.55 3.98 0.29
C GLN A 11 -22.85 2.87 1.09
N TYR A 12 -22.09 3.23 2.13
CA TYR A 12 -21.31 2.32 2.98
C TYR A 12 -21.70 2.49 4.46
N PRO A 13 -22.93 2.07 4.84
CA PRO A 13 -23.48 2.31 6.17
C PRO A 13 -22.95 1.36 7.25
N LEU A 14 -22.07 0.42 6.90
CA LEU A 14 -21.56 -0.62 7.78
C LEU A 14 -20.05 -0.47 8.02
N PRO A 15 -19.56 -0.63 9.26
CA PRO A 15 -18.14 -0.76 9.53
C PRO A 15 -17.53 -1.96 8.79
N ILE A 16 -16.24 -1.86 8.47
CA ILE A 16 -15.51 -2.88 7.70
C ILE A 16 -15.65 -4.29 8.30
N ALA A 17 -15.58 -4.43 9.62
CA ALA A 17 -15.73 -5.74 10.29
C ALA A 17 -17.14 -6.33 10.16
N GLU A 18 -18.17 -5.49 10.05
CA GLU A 18 -19.54 -5.93 9.83
C GLU A 18 -19.76 -6.32 8.36
N GLN A 19 -19.06 -5.69 7.42
CA GLN A 19 -19.07 -6.12 6.03
C GLN A 19 -18.50 -7.55 5.87
N LEU A 20 -17.46 -7.92 6.64
CA LEU A 20 -16.97 -9.31 6.67
C LEU A 20 -18.07 -10.31 7.05
N ARG A 21 -18.95 -9.99 8.01
CA ARG A 21 -20.07 -10.87 8.36
C ARG A 21 -21.01 -11.10 7.18
N HIS A 22 -21.29 -10.05 6.42
CA HIS A 22 -22.12 -10.14 5.22
C HIS A 22 -21.43 -10.96 4.11
N TRP A 23 -20.13 -10.78 3.92
CA TRP A 23 -19.34 -11.60 2.99
C TRP A 23 -19.33 -13.07 3.42
N ALA A 24 -19.18 -13.34 4.72
CA ALA A 24 -19.20 -14.68 5.27
C ALA A 24 -20.55 -15.39 5.16
N ALA A 25 -21.66 -14.65 5.32
CA ALA A 25 -22.98 -15.20 5.06
C ALA A 25 -23.19 -15.51 3.57
N ARG A 26 -22.69 -14.65 2.67
CA ARG A 26 -22.90 -14.77 1.22
C ARG A 26 -21.99 -15.81 0.55
N TYR A 27 -20.74 -15.91 0.99
CA TYR A 27 -19.68 -16.71 0.37
C TYR A 27 -19.18 -17.83 1.29
N ALA A 28 -19.98 -18.25 2.26
CA ALA A 28 -19.61 -19.10 3.40
C ALA A 28 -18.60 -20.22 3.11
N SER A 29 -18.87 -21.05 2.10
CA SER A 29 -18.04 -22.22 1.76
C SER A 29 -16.87 -21.94 0.81
N ARG A 30 -16.76 -20.73 0.27
CA ARG A 30 -15.62 -20.34 -0.58
C ARG A 30 -14.38 -20.14 0.29
N ILE A 31 -13.21 -20.44 -0.26
CA ILE A 31 -11.93 -20.12 0.37
C ILE A 31 -11.71 -18.61 0.31
N ALA A 32 -11.51 -17.98 1.47
CA ALA A 32 -11.26 -16.55 1.62
C ALA A 32 -9.77 -16.25 1.56
N VAL A 33 -8.98 -16.94 2.39
CA VAL A 33 -7.53 -16.73 2.54
C VAL A 33 -6.79 -18.06 2.53
N VAL A 34 -5.57 -18.06 1.98
CA VAL A 34 -4.63 -19.18 1.94
C VAL A 34 -3.23 -18.66 2.23
N ASP A 35 -2.50 -19.37 3.09
CA ASP A 35 -1.06 -19.19 3.30
C ASP A 35 -0.38 -20.57 3.37
N ALA A 36 0.92 -20.60 3.71
CA ALA A 36 1.68 -21.85 3.86
C ALA A 36 1.16 -22.76 5.00
N LYS A 37 0.41 -22.23 5.96
CA LYS A 37 -0.13 -22.97 7.13
C LYS A 37 -1.51 -23.58 6.81
N GLY A 38 -2.22 -23.05 5.82
CA GLY A 38 -3.47 -23.62 5.32
C GLY A 38 -4.42 -22.60 4.76
N SER A 39 -5.69 -23.01 4.64
CA SER A 39 -6.76 -22.18 4.07
C SER A 39 -7.92 -22.00 5.04
N LEU A 40 -8.58 -20.85 4.96
CA LEU A 40 -9.81 -20.56 5.68
C LEU A 40 -10.91 -20.25 4.67
N THR A 41 -12.08 -20.89 4.86
CA THR A 41 -13.29 -20.43 4.18
C THR A 41 -13.74 -19.09 4.75
N TYR A 42 -14.61 -18.35 4.06
CA TYR A 42 -15.18 -17.13 4.63
C TYR A 42 -15.88 -17.36 5.97
N SER A 43 -16.61 -18.48 6.12
CA SER A 43 -17.26 -18.81 7.39
C SER A 43 -16.26 -19.16 8.49
N ALA A 44 -15.15 -19.82 8.15
CA ALA A 44 -14.10 -20.15 9.11
C ALA A 44 -13.32 -18.91 9.53
N LEU A 45 -13.02 -18.00 8.59
CA LEU A 45 -12.42 -16.71 8.89
C LEU A 45 -13.31 -15.88 9.82
N ASP A 46 -14.61 -15.75 9.52
CA ASP A 46 -15.54 -15.01 10.39
C ASP A 46 -15.62 -15.58 11.81
N ALA A 47 -15.63 -16.91 11.94
CA ALA A 47 -15.62 -17.60 13.23
C ALA A 47 -14.32 -17.35 14.02
N GLN A 48 -13.15 -17.51 13.38
CA GLN A 48 -11.87 -17.23 14.03
C GLN A 48 -11.73 -15.75 14.44
N VAL A 49 -12.24 -14.83 13.63
CA VAL A 49 -12.29 -13.41 13.97
C VAL A 49 -13.17 -13.16 15.21
N ASP A 50 -14.30 -13.87 15.35
CA ASP A 50 -15.16 -13.76 16.54
C ASP A 50 -14.47 -14.28 17.80
N GLU A 51 -13.83 -15.45 17.70
CA GLU A 51 -13.10 -16.07 18.80
C GLU A 51 -11.94 -15.19 19.25
N LEU A 52 -11.13 -14.70 18.32
CA LEU A 52 -10.00 -13.82 18.62
C LEU A 52 -10.46 -12.48 19.18
N ALA A 53 -11.52 -11.88 18.64
CA ALA A 53 -12.10 -10.64 19.18
C ALA A 53 -12.57 -10.84 20.63
N ALA A 54 -13.21 -11.96 20.95
CA ALA A 54 -13.61 -12.30 22.32
C ALA A 54 -12.41 -12.47 23.26
N GLY A 55 -11.35 -13.12 22.80
CA GLY A 55 -10.10 -13.25 23.54
C GLY A 55 -9.43 -11.90 23.82
N LEU A 56 -9.28 -11.05 22.79
CA LEU A 56 -8.72 -9.70 22.90
C LEU A 56 -9.55 -8.79 23.82
N SER A 57 -10.88 -8.88 23.75
CA SER A 57 -11.79 -8.17 24.65
C SER A 57 -11.59 -8.60 26.12
N SER A 58 -11.43 -9.91 26.35
CA SER A 58 -11.18 -10.48 27.68
C SER A 58 -9.81 -10.10 28.23
N LEU A 59 -8.82 -9.96 27.35
CA LEU A 59 -7.48 -9.43 27.69
C LEU A 59 -7.53 -7.96 28.14
N GLY A 60 -8.59 -7.23 27.77
CA GLY A 60 -8.83 -5.86 28.23
C GLY A 60 -8.80 -4.80 27.13
N LEU A 61 -8.67 -5.17 25.85
CA LEU A 61 -8.69 -4.21 24.75
C LEU A 61 -10.10 -3.62 24.59
N ARG A 62 -10.18 -2.32 24.27
CA ARG A 62 -11.42 -1.55 24.16
C ARG A 62 -11.47 -0.74 22.86
N SER A 63 -12.69 -0.44 22.42
CA SER A 63 -12.93 0.43 21.26
C SER A 63 -12.23 1.78 21.41
N GLY A 64 -11.60 2.26 20.33
CA GLY A 64 -10.84 3.50 20.27
C GLY A 64 -9.38 3.39 20.74
N GLU A 65 -8.96 2.26 21.34
CA GLU A 65 -7.55 2.02 21.65
C GLU A 65 -6.75 1.65 20.38
N HIS A 66 -5.44 1.86 20.39
CA HIS A 66 -4.56 1.51 19.27
C HIS A 66 -3.78 0.22 19.54
N VAL A 67 -3.53 -0.55 18.49
CA VAL A 67 -2.66 -1.74 18.54
C VAL A 67 -1.70 -1.67 17.36
N ILE A 68 -0.39 -1.77 17.62
CA ILE A 68 0.59 -1.89 16.53
C ILE A 68 0.55 -3.33 16.02
N VAL A 69 0.43 -3.48 14.71
CA VAL A 69 0.45 -4.78 14.01
C VAL A 69 1.68 -4.82 13.11
N GLN A 70 2.68 -5.64 13.45
CA GLN A 70 3.85 -5.89 12.64
C GLN A 70 3.94 -7.39 12.30
N LEU A 71 3.14 -7.81 11.34
CA LEU A 71 3.03 -9.20 10.90
C LEU A 71 3.43 -9.35 9.41
N PRO A 72 3.92 -10.53 9.00
CA PRO A 72 4.17 -10.84 7.60
C PRO A 72 2.85 -11.07 6.85
N ASN A 73 2.97 -11.48 5.59
CA ASN A 73 1.85 -11.88 4.75
C ASN A 73 1.39 -13.30 5.14
N ASP A 74 0.52 -13.40 6.14
CA ASP A 74 -0.07 -14.67 6.55
C ASP A 74 -1.53 -14.52 6.98
N ASN A 75 -2.21 -15.65 7.20
CA ASN A 75 -3.60 -15.67 7.64
C ASN A 75 -3.78 -14.96 8.99
N ALA A 76 -2.73 -14.90 9.82
CA ALA A 76 -2.80 -14.23 11.12
C ALA A 76 -2.96 -12.72 11.00
N PHE A 77 -2.32 -12.09 10.01
CA PHE A 77 -2.55 -10.68 9.71
C PHE A 77 -4.03 -10.40 9.41
N VAL A 78 -4.65 -11.18 8.52
CA VAL A 78 -6.05 -10.95 8.10
C VAL A 78 -7.01 -11.19 9.27
N THR A 79 -6.84 -12.30 10.01
CA THR A 79 -7.70 -12.61 11.17
C THR A 79 -7.57 -11.55 12.27
N LEU A 80 -6.34 -11.11 12.59
CA LEU A 80 -6.12 -10.06 13.59
C LEU A 80 -6.70 -8.72 13.16
N LEU A 81 -6.48 -8.31 11.90
CA LEU A 81 -7.01 -7.05 11.37
C LEU A 81 -8.52 -6.96 11.61
N PHE A 82 -9.27 -7.98 11.19
CA PHE A 82 -10.71 -7.99 11.38
C PHE A 82 -11.13 -8.14 12.84
N ALA A 83 -10.36 -8.85 13.68
CA ALA A 83 -10.69 -8.99 15.10
C ALA A 83 -10.57 -7.65 15.84
N LEU A 84 -9.54 -6.87 15.55
CA LEU A 84 -9.36 -5.51 16.08
C LEU A 84 -10.49 -4.59 15.61
N LEU A 85 -10.77 -4.59 14.29
CA LEU A 85 -11.86 -3.78 13.72
C LEU A 85 -13.23 -4.16 14.32
N ARG A 86 -13.47 -5.44 14.61
CA ARG A 86 -14.71 -5.94 15.24
C ARG A 86 -14.89 -5.43 16.67
N LEU A 87 -13.80 -5.22 17.40
CA LEU A 87 -13.79 -4.57 18.71
C LEU A 87 -13.82 -3.04 18.64
N GLY A 88 -13.72 -2.47 17.44
CA GLY A 88 -13.50 -1.03 17.24
C GLY A 88 -12.13 -0.56 17.75
N VAL A 89 -11.16 -1.47 17.89
CA VAL A 89 -9.76 -1.16 18.17
C VAL A 89 -9.10 -0.74 16.86
N ILE A 90 -8.26 0.29 16.89
CA ILE A 90 -7.66 0.91 15.71
C ILE A 90 -6.26 0.32 15.47
N PRO A 91 -6.08 -0.58 14.49
CA PRO A 91 -4.76 -1.08 14.14
C PRO A 91 -3.87 0.02 13.54
N VAL A 92 -2.63 0.08 14.02
CA VAL A 92 -1.52 0.85 13.44
C VAL A 92 -0.67 -0.15 12.64
N LEU A 93 -0.75 -0.06 11.31
CA LEU A 93 -0.16 -1.07 10.43
C LEU A 93 1.32 -0.77 10.19
N ALA A 94 2.18 -1.50 10.89
CA ALA A 94 3.63 -1.40 10.77
C ALA A 94 4.16 -2.36 9.70
N MET A 95 5.21 -1.94 8.99
CA MET A 95 5.87 -2.77 7.99
C MET A 95 6.82 -3.77 8.66
N PRO A 96 6.96 -5.01 8.13
CA PRO A 96 7.90 -5.99 8.67
C PRO A 96 9.37 -5.54 8.72
N SER A 97 9.75 -4.57 7.87
CA SER A 97 11.10 -3.99 7.82
C SER A 97 11.38 -2.94 8.88
N GLN A 98 10.36 -2.42 9.57
CA GLN A 98 10.54 -1.38 10.59
C GLN A 98 11.30 -1.91 11.81
N ARG A 99 12.12 -1.03 12.39
CA ARG A 99 13.02 -1.36 13.49
C ARG A 99 12.77 -0.41 14.67
N ALA A 100 13.65 -0.49 15.67
CA ALA A 100 13.50 0.21 16.95
C ALA A 100 13.10 1.67 16.83
N LEU A 101 13.80 2.46 16.00
CA LEU A 101 13.50 3.89 15.84
C LEU A 101 12.11 4.16 15.25
N ASP A 102 11.70 3.35 14.28
CA ASP A 102 10.38 3.49 13.65
C ASP A 102 9.28 3.15 14.65
N ILE A 103 9.37 1.96 15.26
CA ILE A 103 8.36 1.45 16.19
C ILE A 103 8.25 2.35 17.42
N ASP A 104 9.38 2.83 17.94
CA ASP A 104 9.43 3.78 19.05
C ASP A 104 8.64 5.06 18.74
N ALA A 105 8.88 5.67 17.57
CA ALA A 105 8.16 6.86 17.16
C ALA A 105 6.67 6.60 16.92
N LEU A 106 6.30 5.43 16.40
CA LEU A 106 4.90 5.02 16.26
C LEU A 106 4.21 4.88 17.62
N ILE A 107 4.90 4.31 18.62
CA ILE A 107 4.37 4.18 19.98
C ILE A 107 4.19 5.56 20.63
N GLU A 108 5.18 6.44 20.51
CA GLU A 108 5.09 7.81 21.03
C GLU A 108 3.88 8.55 20.45
N LEU A 109 3.62 8.40 19.15
CA LEU A 109 2.54 9.09 18.46
C LEU A 109 1.15 8.47 18.71
N ALA A 110 1.02 7.16 18.57
CA ALA A 110 -0.26 6.44 18.65
C ALA A 110 -0.67 6.10 20.09
N GLN A 111 0.29 5.97 21.01
CA GLN A 111 0.06 5.46 22.38
C GLN A 111 -0.72 4.13 22.38
N PRO A 112 -0.22 3.10 21.68
CA PRO A 112 -0.88 1.80 21.59
C PRO A 112 -0.89 1.06 22.93
N VAL A 113 -1.92 0.24 23.14
CA VAL A 113 -2.07 -0.60 24.33
C VAL A 113 -1.50 -2.00 24.16
N ALA A 114 -1.31 -2.42 22.91
CA ALA A 114 -0.67 -3.67 22.58
C ALA A 114 0.23 -3.55 21.35
N TYR A 115 1.24 -4.43 21.28
CA TYR A 115 2.11 -4.61 20.13
C TYR A 115 2.09 -6.08 19.70
N VAL A 116 1.75 -6.33 18.43
CA VAL A 116 1.70 -7.68 17.87
C VAL A 116 2.85 -7.91 16.90
N ILE A 117 3.62 -8.96 17.17
CA ILE A 117 4.79 -9.38 16.39
C ILE A 117 4.64 -10.81 15.87
N HIS A 118 5.46 -11.19 14.89
CA HIS A 118 5.53 -12.56 14.38
C HIS A 118 6.76 -13.31 14.91
N GLY A 119 6.51 -14.41 15.61
CA GLY A 119 7.54 -15.25 16.23
C GLY A 119 8.56 -14.48 17.06
N GLU A 120 9.79 -14.99 17.11
CA GLU A 120 10.87 -14.43 17.93
C GLU A 120 11.67 -13.31 17.20
N ASN A 121 11.43 -13.08 15.90
CA ASN A 121 12.22 -12.15 15.08
C ASN A 121 12.22 -10.70 15.61
N HIS A 122 11.14 -10.28 16.26
CA HIS A 122 11.00 -8.96 16.87
C HIS A 122 10.84 -9.01 18.40
N ALA A 123 11.14 -10.16 19.03
CA ALA A 123 10.97 -10.36 20.47
C ALA A 123 11.81 -9.36 21.29
N GLU A 124 13.10 -9.21 20.98
CA GLU A 124 13.98 -8.28 21.70
C GLU A 124 13.50 -6.83 21.55
N LEU A 125 13.13 -6.44 20.33
CA LEU A 125 12.53 -5.14 20.07
C LEU A 125 11.26 -4.93 20.89
N ALA A 126 10.36 -5.91 20.93
CA ALA A 126 9.11 -5.80 21.68
C ALA A 126 9.36 -5.70 23.20
N ARG A 127 10.33 -6.42 23.77
CA ARG A 127 10.75 -6.25 25.18
C ARG A 127 11.28 -4.85 25.44
N GLN A 128 12.14 -4.34 24.57
CA GLN A 128 12.67 -2.98 24.67
C GLN A 128 11.54 -1.94 24.65
N MET A 129 10.59 -2.09 23.73
CA MET A 129 9.46 -1.17 23.60
C MET A 129 8.51 -1.25 24.80
N ALA A 130 8.17 -2.44 25.27
CA ALA A 130 7.32 -2.62 26.45
C ALA A 130 7.97 -2.08 27.73
N HIS A 131 9.29 -2.22 27.88
CA HIS A 131 10.02 -1.62 29.01
C HIS A 131 10.08 -0.09 28.91
N LYS A 132 10.24 0.47 27.70
CA LYS A 132 10.34 1.92 27.49
C LYS A 132 9.00 2.63 27.63
N HIS A 133 7.90 2.01 27.18
CA HIS A 133 6.61 2.67 27.02
C HIS A 133 5.53 2.04 27.88
N ALA A 134 5.15 2.73 28.96
CA ALA A 134 4.11 2.27 29.89
C ALA A 134 2.71 2.14 29.28
N CYS A 135 2.45 2.73 28.10
CA CYS A 135 1.18 2.56 27.39
C CYS A 135 1.02 1.12 26.85
N LEU A 136 2.11 0.43 26.52
CA LEU A 136 2.08 -0.97 26.08
C LEU A 136 1.80 -1.90 27.27
N ARG A 137 0.55 -2.34 27.37
CA ARG A 137 0.11 -3.30 28.40
C ARG A 137 0.32 -4.75 27.99
N HIS A 138 0.35 -5.01 26.67
CA HIS A 138 0.43 -6.36 26.13
C HIS A 138 1.41 -6.44 24.95
N VAL A 139 2.18 -7.52 24.89
CA VAL A 139 2.90 -7.94 23.69
C VAL A 139 2.33 -9.29 23.27
N LEU A 140 1.81 -9.34 22.04
CA LEU A 140 1.18 -10.53 21.47
C LEU A 140 2.07 -11.11 20.38
N VAL A 141 2.17 -12.44 20.31
CA VAL A 141 2.99 -13.13 19.31
C VAL A 141 2.11 -13.99 18.42
N ALA A 142 2.07 -13.69 17.13
CA ALA A 142 1.50 -14.59 16.13
C ALA A 142 2.49 -15.74 15.91
N GLY A 143 2.17 -16.91 16.46
CA GLY A 143 3.04 -18.09 16.46
C GLY A 143 3.25 -18.63 17.87
N GLU A 144 4.13 -19.63 17.99
CA GLU A 144 4.57 -20.13 19.28
C GLU A 144 5.57 -19.15 19.91
N THR A 145 5.51 -18.99 21.22
CA THR A 145 6.55 -18.31 22.00
C THR A 145 6.77 -19.08 23.29
N MET A 146 8.03 -19.18 23.70
CA MET A 146 8.44 -19.82 24.96
C MET A 146 8.66 -18.78 26.08
N SER A 147 8.38 -17.51 25.80
CA SER A 147 8.60 -16.39 26.71
C SER A 147 7.37 -16.13 27.56
N ASP A 148 7.50 -16.17 28.89
CA ASP A 148 6.42 -15.83 29.83
C ASP A 148 6.00 -14.34 29.74
N ASP A 149 6.87 -13.49 29.18
CA ASP A 149 6.59 -12.06 28.98
C ASP A 149 5.52 -11.79 27.92
N PHE A 150 5.25 -12.76 27.04
CA PHE A 150 4.44 -12.58 25.84
C PHE A 150 3.22 -13.49 25.82
N THR A 151 2.16 -13.06 25.15
CA THR A 151 0.94 -13.86 24.99
C THR A 151 0.84 -14.39 23.57
N PRO A 152 0.76 -15.72 23.35
CA PRO A 152 0.49 -16.27 22.02
C PRO A 152 -0.86 -15.78 21.51
N LEU A 153 -0.90 -15.16 20.34
CA LEU A 153 -2.09 -14.47 19.82
C LEU A 153 -3.31 -15.40 19.75
N PHE A 154 -3.13 -16.60 19.18
CA PHE A 154 -4.20 -17.58 19.01
C PHE A 154 -4.50 -18.43 20.26
N SER A 155 -3.79 -18.19 21.37
CA SER A 155 -4.26 -18.66 22.68
C SER A 155 -5.45 -17.83 23.19
N LEU A 156 -5.62 -16.60 22.67
CA LEU A 156 -6.74 -15.73 23.00
C LEU A 156 -7.96 -16.16 22.19
N HIS A 157 -8.93 -16.76 22.87
CA HIS A 157 -10.19 -17.19 22.27
C HIS A 157 -11.32 -17.02 23.28
N GLY A 158 -12.55 -16.91 22.79
CA GLY A 158 -13.74 -16.85 23.61
C GLY A 158 -15.00 -17.03 22.79
N GLU A 159 -16.14 -17.11 23.46
CA GLU A 159 -17.42 -17.20 22.77
C GLU A 159 -17.77 -15.90 22.04
N ARG A 160 -18.45 -16.04 20.90
CA ARG A 160 -18.97 -14.92 20.10
C ARG A 160 -19.77 -13.96 20.98
N GLN A 161 -19.43 -12.69 20.89
CA GLN A 161 -20.10 -11.61 21.62
C GLN A 161 -20.53 -10.50 20.67
N ALA A 162 -21.48 -9.69 21.11
CA ALA A 162 -21.89 -8.47 20.42
C ALA A 162 -21.15 -7.28 21.05
N TRP A 163 -20.42 -6.53 20.22
CA TRP A 163 -19.78 -5.28 20.63
C TRP A 163 -20.50 -4.08 19.98
N PRO A 164 -20.52 -2.92 20.64
CA PRO A 164 -20.96 -1.68 20.02
C PRO A 164 -20.19 -1.45 18.73
N GLN A 165 -20.92 -1.27 17.62
CA GLN A 165 -20.29 -1.02 16.33
C GLN A 165 -19.77 0.42 16.30
N PRO A 166 -18.53 0.66 15.83
CA PRO A 166 -18.02 2.02 15.65
C PRO A 166 -18.85 2.76 14.59
N ASP A 167 -18.93 4.07 14.72
CA ASP A 167 -19.54 4.90 13.68
C ASP A 167 -18.68 4.86 12.41
N VAL A 168 -19.29 4.73 11.23
CA VAL A 168 -18.55 4.57 9.97
C VAL A 168 -17.70 5.79 9.59
N SER A 169 -17.96 6.96 10.20
CA SER A 169 -17.15 8.17 10.07
C SER A 169 -15.90 8.19 10.95
N THR A 170 -15.75 7.26 11.88
CA THR A 170 -14.56 7.16 12.75
C THR A 170 -13.43 6.42 12.05
N THR A 171 -12.21 6.66 12.53
CA THR A 171 -10.98 5.99 12.07
C THR A 171 -11.09 4.48 12.30
N ALA A 172 -10.99 3.72 11.21
CA ALA A 172 -10.90 2.28 11.21
C ALA A 172 -9.48 1.80 11.49
N LEU A 173 -8.49 2.41 10.82
CA LEU A 173 -7.07 2.03 10.92
C LEU A 173 -6.15 3.21 10.63
N LEU A 174 -4.89 3.06 11.07
CA LEU A 174 -3.82 4.03 10.83
C LEU A 174 -2.76 3.40 9.93
N LEU A 175 -2.61 3.97 8.74
CA LEU A 175 -1.53 3.64 7.80
C LEU A 175 -0.31 4.53 8.03
N LEU A 176 0.81 4.19 7.40
CA LEU A 176 2.05 4.97 7.47
C LEU A 176 2.29 5.75 6.17
N SER A 177 2.73 6.99 6.29
CA SER A 177 3.21 7.78 5.15
C SER A 177 4.58 7.28 4.68
N GLY A 178 4.80 7.17 3.36
CA GLY A 178 6.09 6.79 2.76
C GLY A 178 7.19 7.87 2.76
N GLY A 179 7.11 8.89 3.63
CA GLY A 179 7.95 10.08 3.56
C GLY A 179 9.38 9.90 4.11
N THR A 180 10.38 10.41 3.36
CA THR A 180 11.84 10.40 3.62
C THR A 180 12.33 11.25 4.82
N THR A 181 11.42 11.85 5.59
CA THR A 181 11.73 12.89 6.61
C THR A 181 11.93 12.36 8.04
N GLY A 182 12.50 11.17 8.21
CA GLY A 182 12.98 10.64 9.51
C GLY A 182 11.94 10.04 10.45
N THR A 183 10.70 10.55 10.50
CA THR A 183 9.62 9.96 11.33
C THR A 183 8.35 9.72 10.51
N PRO A 184 7.80 8.48 10.49
CA PRO A 184 6.55 8.18 9.79
C PRO A 184 5.38 8.99 10.36
N LYS A 185 4.52 9.51 9.49
CA LYS A 185 3.25 10.12 9.87
C LYS A 185 2.16 9.05 9.81
N LEU A 186 1.18 9.17 10.70
CA LEU A 186 0.03 8.28 10.75
C LEU A 186 -1.13 8.86 9.92
N ILE A 187 -1.69 8.01 9.07
CA ILE A 187 -2.76 8.34 8.12
C ILE A 187 -4.05 7.68 8.60
N PRO A 188 -5.00 8.44 9.17
CA PRO A 188 -6.27 7.90 9.63
C PRO A 188 -7.20 7.62 8.45
N ARG A 189 -7.57 6.35 8.25
CA ARG A 189 -8.59 5.93 7.29
C ARG A 189 -9.86 5.59 8.03
N ARG A 190 -10.99 6.17 7.61
CA ARG A 190 -12.30 5.93 8.23
C ARG A 190 -12.96 4.71 7.60
N HIS A 191 -13.91 4.10 8.30
CA HIS A 191 -14.59 2.91 7.76
C HIS A 191 -15.26 3.20 6.40
N ALA A 192 -16.08 4.25 6.31
CA ALA A 192 -16.79 4.57 5.07
C ALA A 192 -15.84 4.90 3.91
N ASP A 193 -14.80 5.70 4.16
CA ASP A 193 -13.85 6.10 3.11
C ASP A 193 -13.01 4.93 2.60
N TYR A 194 -12.60 4.04 3.50
CA TYR A 194 -11.77 2.89 3.13
C TYR A 194 -12.61 1.82 2.44
N SER A 195 -13.87 1.64 2.87
CA SER A 195 -14.82 0.77 2.17
C SER A 195 -15.15 1.22 0.76
N TYR A 196 -15.33 2.53 0.56
CA TYR A 196 -15.44 3.06 -0.79
C TYR A 196 -14.16 2.80 -1.60
N ASN A 197 -12.98 3.09 -1.02
CA ASN A 197 -11.69 2.91 -1.67
C ASN A 197 -11.49 1.48 -2.20
N PHE A 198 -11.63 0.45 -1.35
CA PHE A 198 -11.40 -0.93 -1.79
C PHE A 198 -12.51 -1.47 -2.67
N SER A 199 -13.77 -1.04 -2.49
CA SER A 199 -14.90 -1.55 -3.27
C SER A 199 -14.91 -0.97 -4.68
N ALA A 200 -14.70 0.35 -4.81
CA ALA A 200 -14.58 0.99 -6.12
C ALA A 200 -13.33 0.48 -6.86
N SER A 201 -12.20 0.31 -6.16
CA SER A 201 -11.00 -0.29 -6.77
C SER A 201 -11.29 -1.71 -7.26
N ALA A 202 -12.02 -2.52 -6.49
CA ALA A 202 -12.33 -3.90 -6.87
C ALA A 202 -13.19 -3.97 -8.14
N GLU A 203 -14.19 -3.10 -8.26
CA GLU A 203 -15.00 -2.96 -9.48
C GLU A 203 -14.14 -2.57 -10.68
N LEU A 204 -13.33 -1.52 -10.55
CA LEU A 204 -12.45 -1.03 -11.62
C LEU A 204 -11.44 -2.09 -12.08
N CYS A 205 -10.90 -2.85 -11.14
CA CYS A 205 -9.90 -3.89 -11.41
C CYS A 205 -10.51 -5.23 -11.82
N GLY A 206 -11.83 -5.31 -12.06
CA GLY A 206 -12.47 -6.54 -12.53
C GLY A 206 -12.46 -7.69 -11.52
N ILE A 207 -12.36 -7.37 -10.23
CA ILE A 207 -12.39 -8.36 -9.16
C ILE A 207 -13.79 -8.97 -9.07
N SER A 208 -13.83 -10.30 -8.95
CA SER A 208 -15.07 -11.08 -8.82
C SER A 208 -14.85 -12.23 -7.87
N GLN A 209 -15.90 -13.02 -7.61
CA GLN A 209 -15.78 -14.25 -6.83
C GLN A 209 -14.80 -15.26 -7.45
N GLN A 210 -14.54 -15.20 -8.76
CA GLN A 210 -13.56 -16.04 -9.46
C GLN A 210 -12.13 -15.51 -9.35
N SER A 211 -11.93 -14.31 -8.82
CA SER A 211 -10.60 -13.73 -8.68
C SER A 211 -9.82 -14.43 -7.56
N VAL A 212 -8.59 -14.76 -7.88
CA VAL A 212 -7.53 -15.16 -6.96
C VAL A 212 -6.48 -14.06 -6.95
N TYR A 213 -6.36 -13.35 -5.84
CA TYR A 213 -5.38 -12.28 -5.62
C TYR A 213 -4.17 -12.82 -4.84
N LEU A 214 -2.96 -12.58 -5.33
CA LEU A 214 -1.72 -12.93 -4.63
C LEU A 214 -1.10 -11.69 -3.98
N ALA A 215 -0.93 -11.74 -2.67
CA ALA A 215 -0.25 -10.71 -1.89
C ALA A 215 1.25 -11.04 -1.76
N VAL A 216 2.05 -10.51 -2.70
CA VAL A 216 3.53 -10.59 -2.68
C VAL A 216 4.14 -9.39 -1.95
N LEU A 217 3.52 -8.22 -2.06
CA LEU A 217 3.93 -7.02 -1.33
C LEU A 217 3.47 -7.09 0.14
N PRO A 218 4.16 -6.44 1.09
CA PRO A 218 3.76 -6.48 2.49
C PRO A 218 2.33 -5.99 2.71
N VAL A 219 1.47 -6.85 3.26
CA VAL A 219 0.01 -6.64 3.38
C VAL A 219 -0.42 -5.48 4.26
N ALA A 220 0.49 -4.96 5.09
CA ALA A 220 0.30 -3.73 5.87
C ALA A 220 0.35 -2.45 5.00
N HIS A 221 0.88 -2.54 3.77
CA HIS A 221 0.95 -1.41 2.84
C HIS A 221 -0.40 -1.19 2.14
N ASN A 222 -0.75 0.08 1.87
CA ASN A 222 -2.05 0.44 1.28
C ASN A 222 -2.34 -0.27 -0.06
N PHE A 223 -1.32 -0.40 -0.91
CA PHE A 223 -1.45 -1.01 -2.24
C PHE A 223 -1.97 -2.47 -2.17
N PRO A 224 -1.28 -3.42 -1.51
CA PRO A 224 -1.77 -4.79 -1.38
C PRO A 224 -2.95 -4.95 -0.39
N LEU A 225 -3.22 -3.95 0.46
CA LEU A 225 -4.34 -4.02 1.39
C LEU A 225 -5.68 -3.65 0.74
N ALA A 226 -5.73 -2.58 -0.06
CA ALA A 226 -6.99 -1.95 -0.46
C ALA A 226 -7.06 -1.42 -1.91
N CYS A 227 -6.06 -1.64 -2.77
CA CYS A 227 -6.05 -1.05 -4.13
C CYS A 227 -6.01 -2.08 -5.29
N PRO A 228 -6.94 -3.04 -5.41
CA PRO A 228 -8.06 -3.37 -4.52
C PRO A 228 -7.64 -4.27 -3.36
N GLY A 229 -6.50 -4.95 -3.50
CA GLY A 229 -5.81 -5.69 -2.45
C GLY A 229 -6.66 -6.79 -1.80
N ILE A 230 -6.26 -7.14 -0.58
CA ILE A 230 -6.95 -8.11 0.27
C ILE A 230 -8.43 -7.72 0.46
N LEU A 231 -8.69 -6.47 0.87
CA LEU A 231 -10.04 -6.04 1.26
C LEU A 231 -11.00 -6.03 0.09
N GLY A 232 -10.58 -5.52 -1.08
CA GLY A 232 -11.41 -5.53 -2.28
C GLY A 232 -11.64 -6.95 -2.81
N THR A 233 -10.64 -7.83 -2.72
CA THR A 233 -10.81 -9.25 -3.07
C THR A 233 -11.83 -9.95 -2.18
N LEU A 234 -11.75 -9.73 -0.86
CA LEU A 234 -12.69 -10.31 0.11
C LEU A 234 -14.11 -9.76 -0.08
N ALA A 235 -14.25 -8.46 -0.36
CA ALA A 235 -15.54 -7.82 -0.61
C ALA A 235 -16.30 -8.44 -1.80
N CYS A 236 -15.57 -8.93 -2.80
CA CYS A 236 -16.13 -9.56 -3.99
C CYS A 236 -16.28 -11.10 -3.88
N GLY A 237 -15.95 -11.71 -2.75
CA GLY A 237 -16.04 -13.17 -2.58
C GLY A 237 -14.90 -13.95 -3.25
N GLY A 238 -13.81 -13.27 -3.61
CA GLY A 238 -12.60 -13.86 -4.20
C GLY A 238 -11.75 -14.61 -3.19
N LYS A 239 -10.63 -15.16 -3.65
CA LYS A 239 -9.63 -15.85 -2.81
C LYS A 239 -8.36 -15.01 -2.73
N VAL A 240 -7.82 -14.83 -1.52
CA VAL A 240 -6.54 -14.17 -1.28
C VAL A 240 -5.49 -15.24 -0.96
N VAL A 241 -4.37 -15.21 -1.66
CA VAL A 241 -3.20 -16.06 -1.42
C VAL A 241 -2.11 -15.17 -0.82
N LEU A 242 -1.55 -15.60 0.30
CA LEU A 242 -0.57 -14.87 1.10
C LEU A 242 0.76 -15.60 1.05
N THR A 243 1.83 -14.87 0.75
CA THR A 243 3.20 -15.37 0.79
C THR A 243 4.10 -14.29 1.39
N ASP A 244 4.99 -14.70 2.30
CA ASP A 244 6.01 -13.84 2.90
C ASP A 244 7.28 -13.76 2.03
N SER A 245 7.32 -14.48 0.92
CA SER A 245 8.40 -14.48 -0.05
C SER A 245 8.11 -13.58 -1.24
N ALA A 246 9.12 -12.83 -1.65
CA ALA A 246 9.15 -12.11 -2.92
C ALA A 246 10.00 -12.83 -3.99
N SER A 247 10.51 -14.03 -3.69
CA SER A 247 11.34 -14.80 -4.63
C SER A 247 10.49 -15.33 -5.79
N CYS A 248 10.94 -15.11 -7.03
CA CYS A 248 10.24 -15.62 -8.20
C CYS A 248 10.15 -17.15 -8.20
N ASP A 249 11.20 -17.82 -7.72
CA ASP A 249 11.30 -19.29 -7.66
C ASP A 249 10.26 -19.92 -6.72
N GLU A 250 9.74 -19.15 -5.75
CA GLU A 250 8.70 -19.61 -4.83
C GLU A 250 7.32 -19.08 -5.26
N VAL A 251 7.27 -17.86 -5.77
CA VAL A 251 6.01 -17.17 -6.12
C VAL A 251 5.41 -17.69 -7.43
N MET A 252 6.21 -17.97 -8.46
CA MET A 252 5.68 -18.44 -9.75
C MET A 252 5.06 -19.84 -9.65
N PRO A 253 5.65 -20.82 -8.94
CA PRO A 253 4.97 -22.09 -8.66
C PRO A 253 3.67 -21.91 -7.86
N LEU A 254 3.64 -20.96 -6.93
CA LEU A 254 2.44 -20.65 -6.16
C LEU A 254 1.33 -20.06 -7.05
N ILE A 255 1.68 -19.24 -8.05
CA ILE A 255 0.73 -18.75 -9.07
C ILE A 255 0.10 -19.93 -9.81
N ALA A 256 0.91 -20.87 -10.29
CA ALA A 256 0.45 -22.04 -11.02
C ALA A 256 -0.45 -22.95 -10.16
N GLN A 257 -0.04 -23.20 -8.91
CA GLN A 257 -0.76 -24.01 -7.94
C GLN A 257 -2.13 -23.42 -7.58
N GLU A 258 -2.15 -22.14 -7.21
CA GLU A 258 -3.36 -21.49 -6.71
C GLU A 258 -4.24 -20.89 -7.81
N ARG A 259 -3.75 -20.95 -9.07
CA ARG A 259 -4.34 -20.34 -10.27
C ARG A 259 -4.61 -18.86 -10.08
N VAL A 260 -3.58 -18.14 -9.64
CA VAL A 260 -3.62 -16.69 -9.37
C VAL A 260 -4.06 -15.94 -10.62
N THR A 261 -4.92 -14.94 -10.43
CA THR A 261 -5.49 -14.12 -11.51
C THR A 261 -5.06 -12.66 -11.43
N HIS A 262 -4.78 -12.16 -10.22
CA HIS A 262 -4.41 -10.76 -9.98
C HIS A 262 -3.21 -10.73 -9.03
N VAL A 263 -2.23 -9.89 -9.33
CA VAL A 263 -1.07 -9.64 -8.47
C VAL A 263 -0.67 -8.17 -8.57
N ALA A 264 -0.17 -7.61 -7.47
CA ALA A 264 0.38 -6.26 -7.44
C ALA A 264 1.88 -6.31 -7.20
N LEU A 265 2.64 -5.59 -8.03
CA LEU A 265 4.09 -5.52 -8.00
C LEU A 265 4.56 -4.06 -7.94
N VAL A 266 5.76 -3.87 -7.40
CA VAL A 266 6.54 -2.64 -7.62
C VAL A 266 7.44 -2.82 -8.85
N PRO A 267 7.88 -1.75 -9.53
CA PRO A 267 8.70 -1.85 -10.75
C PRO A 267 9.91 -2.79 -10.63
N ALA A 268 10.64 -2.74 -9.51
CA ALA A 268 11.78 -3.62 -9.27
C ALA A 268 11.41 -5.11 -9.26
N LEU A 269 10.24 -5.48 -8.71
CA LEU A 269 9.76 -6.86 -8.77
C LEU A 269 9.27 -7.24 -10.17
N ALA A 270 8.62 -6.31 -10.88
CA ALA A 270 8.21 -6.56 -12.26
C ALA A 270 9.42 -6.86 -13.16
N GLN A 271 10.52 -6.11 -13.01
CA GLN A 271 11.79 -6.37 -13.71
C GLN A 271 12.36 -7.75 -13.36
N LEU A 272 12.42 -8.10 -12.07
CA LEU A 272 12.88 -9.40 -11.62
C LEU A 272 12.04 -10.54 -12.19
N TRP A 273 10.72 -10.36 -12.27
CA TRP A 273 9.81 -11.37 -12.81
C TRP A 273 10.01 -11.57 -14.31
N VAL A 274 10.19 -10.48 -15.08
CA VAL A 274 10.52 -10.57 -16.51
C VAL A 274 11.81 -11.38 -16.70
N GLN A 275 12.85 -11.08 -15.92
CA GLN A 275 14.13 -11.82 -15.97
C GLN A 275 13.96 -13.28 -15.57
N ALA A 276 13.18 -13.56 -14.52
CA ALA A 276 12.99 -14.92 -14.02
C ALA A 276 12.40 -15.87 -15.06
N ARG A 277 11.67 -15.36 -16.06
CA ARG A 277 11.17 -16.18 -17.17
C ARG A 277 12.27 -16.77 -18.07
N GLU A 278 13.53 -16.39 -17.90
CA GLU A 278 14.67 -17.06 -18.54
C GLU A 278 14.98 -18.44 -17.94
N TRP A 279 14.64 -18.68 -16.67
CA TRP A 279 14.95 -19.94 -15.96
C TRP A 279 13.77 -20.59 -15.24
N GLU A 280 12.69 -19.85 -15.00
CA GLU A 280 11.48 -20.30 -14.31
C GLU A 280 10.37 -20.51 -15.35
N ASP A 281 9.83 -21.73 -15.42
CA ASP A 281 8.90 -22.17 -16.47
C ASP A 281 7.48 -22.52 -15.96
N SER A 282 7.11 -22.10 -14.74
CA SER A 282 5.77 -22.33 -14.18
C SER A 282 4.65 -21.83 -15.10
N ASP A 283 3.50 -22.51 -15.04
CA ASP A 283 2.27 -22.13 -15.75
C ASP A 283 1.63 -20.88 -15.13
N LEU A 284 1.84 -19.73 -15.79
CA LEU A 284 1.26 -18.45 -15.37
C LEU A 284 -0.03 -18.09 -16.14
N SER A 285 -0.60 -19.01 -16.92
CA SER A 285 -1.76 -18.77 -17.79
C SER A 285 -3.05 -18.36 -17.06
N SER A 286 -3.10 -18.52 -15.74
CA SER A 286 -4.23 -18.04 -14.94
C SER A 286 -4.20 -16.53 -14.70
N LEU A 287 -3.03 -15.88 -14.84
CA LEU A 287 -2.89 -14.44 -14.63
C LEU A 287 -3.74 -13.67 -15.63
N ARG A 288 -4.47 -12.67 -15.14
CA ARG A 288 -5.34 -11.79 -15.93
C ARG A 288 -4.87 -10.35 -15.83
N VAL A 289 -4.47 -9.93 -14.62
CA VAL A 289 -4.01 -8.56 -14.36
C VAL A 289 -2.73 -8.59 -13.53
N ILE A 290 -1.69 -7.93 -14.04
CA ILE A 290 -0.53 -7.53 -13.24
C ILE A 290 -0.67 -6.03 -12.98
N GLN A 291 -0.80 -5.65 -11.71
CA GLN A 291 -0.77 -4.26 -11.30
C GLN A 291 0.69 -3.86 -11.03
N ALA A 292 1.11 -2.70 -11.55
CA ALA A 292 2.42 -2.13 -11.27
C ALA A 292 2.25 -0.73 -10.67
N GLY A 293 2.83 -0.50 -9.49
CA GLY A 293 2.63 0.75 -8.77
C GLY A 293 3.64 0.97 -7.64
N GLY A 294 3.44 2.06 -6.88
CA GLY A 294 4.36 2.48 -5.82
C GLY A 294 5.57 3.30 -6.31
N ALA A 295 5.92 3.17 -7.59
CA ALA A 295 6.82 4.05 -8.32
C ALA A 295 6.41 4.06 -9.80
N ARG A 296 6.93 5.02 -10.58
CA ARG A 296 6.71 5.06 -12.03
C ARG A 296 7.32 3.82 -12.67
N LEU A 297 6.54 3.11 -13.48
CA LEU A 297 7.04 2.00 -14.30
C LEU A 297 7.60 2.56 -15.61
N ASP A 298 8.83 2.19 -15.95
CA ASP A 298 9.43 2.55 -17.24
C ASP A 298 8.61 1.93 -18.40
N PRO A 299 8.32 2.69 -19.48
CA PRO A 299 7.55 2.17 -20.61
C PRO A 299 8.17 0.93 -21.29
N THR A 300 9.50 0.82 -21.33
CA THR A 300 10.21 -0.34 -21.90
C THR A 300 9.95 -1.58 -21.05
N LEU A 301 10.03 -1.44 -19.73
CA LEU A 301 9.72 -2.52 -18.81
C LEU A 301 8.23 -2.87 -18.85
N ALA A 302 7.34 -1.87 -18.98
CA ALA A 302 5.91 -2.10 -19.16
C ALA A 302 5.61 -2.95 -20.41
N GLU A 303 6.26 -2.65 -21.53
CA GLU A 303 6.14 -3.42 -22.77
C GLU A 303 6.66 -4.86 -22.59
N GLN A 304 7.80 -5.03 -21.91
CA GLN A 304 8.33 -6.35 -21.57
C GLN A 304 7.36 -7.17 -20.72
N VAL A 305 6.78 -6.59 -19.67
CA VAL A 305 5.78 -7.27 -18.83
C VAL A 305 4.60 -7.76 -19.66
N ILE A 306 4.06 -6.92 -20.55
CA ILE A 306 2.94 -7.31 -21.43
C ILE A 306 3.35 -8.45 -22.36
N ALA A 307 4.53 -8.37 -22.98
CA ALA A 307 5.02 -9.39 -23.90
C ALA A 307 5.33 -10.72 -23.21
N THR A 308 5.77 -10.69 -21.95
CA THR A 308 6.20 -11.87 -21.20
C THR A 308 5.04 -12.65 -20.58
N PHE A 309 4.02 -11.97 -20.04
CA PHE A 309 2.99 -12.62 -19.20
C PHE A 309 1.62 -12.78 -19.85
N ASP A 310 1.42 -12.31 -21.09
CA ASP A 310 0.16 -12.41 -21.86
C ASP A 310 -1.09 -12.06 -21.02
N CYS A 311 -0.98 -10.99 -20.23
CA CYS A 311 -2.05 -10.50 -19.35
C CYS A 311 -2.12 -8.97 -19.39
N THR A 312 -3.20 -8.40 -18.85
CA THR A 312 -3.36 -6.94 -18.82
C THR A 312 -2.43 -6.33 -17.76
N LEU A 313 -1.49 -5.49 -18.19
CA LEU A 313 -0.78 -4.59 -17.29
C LEU A 313 -1.69 -3.45 -16.87
N GLN A 314 -1.75 -3.17 -15.56
CA GLN A 314 -2.45 -2.02 -15.02
C GLN A 314 -1.48 -1.14 -14.22
N GLN A 315 -1.30 0.11 -14.64
CA GLN A 315 -0.54 1.10 -13.88
C GLN A 315 -1.38 1.58 -12.71
N VAL A 316 -0.77 1.65 -11.52
CA VAL A 316 -1.42 2.11 -10.29
C VAL A 316 -0.58 3.21 -9.65
N PHE A 317 -1.01 4.45 -9.81
CA PHE A 317 -0.45 5.59 -9.07
C PHE A 317 -1.37 5.92 -7.90
N GLY A 318 -0.86 5.70 -6.70
CA GLY A 318 -1.66 5.85 -5.50
C GLY A 318 -0.84 6.21 -4.29
N MET A 319 -1.53 6.71 -3.27
CA MET A 319 -0.94 7.13 -2.01
C MET A 319 -1.82 6.66 -0.85
N ALA A 320 -1.21 6.35 0.30
CA ALA A 320 -1.94 5.90 1.47
C ALA A 320 -2.92 6.98 1.98
N GLU A 321 -2.59 8.25 1.73
CA GLU A 321 -3.37 9.44 2.06
C GLU A 321 -4.70 9.52 1.32
N GLY A 322 -4.88 8.84 0.19
CA GLY A 322 -6.10 8.97 -0.58
C GLY A 322 -5.98 8.57 -2.03
N LEU A 323 -6.01 9.59 -2.90
CA LEU A 323 -6.09 9.51 -4.36
C LEU A 323 -5.43 8.26 -4.93
N LEU A 324 -6.20 7.57 -5.78
CA LEU A 324 -5.76 6.41 -6.53
C LEU A 324 -6.10 6.65 -7.99
N CYS A 325 -5.13 6.44 -8.86
CA CYS A 325 -5.25 6.50 -10.30
C CYS A 325 -4.89 5.15 -10.90
N PHE A 326 -5.69 4.71 -11.87
CA PHE A 326 -5.53 3.42 -12.52
C PHE A 326 -5.63 3.62 -14.02
N THR A 327 -4.80 2.92 -14.80
CA THR A 327 -5.19 2.64 -16.19
C THR A 327 -6.40 1.70 -16.16
N ARG A 328 -7.33 1.88 -17.10
CA ARG A 328 -8.49 0.98 -17.22
C ARG A 328 -8.05 -0.31 -17.90
N LEU A 329 -8.76 -1.40 -17.62
CA LEU A 329 -8.40 -2.72 -18.17
C LEU A 329 -8.56 -2.81 -19.68
N ASP A 330 -9.38 -1.93 -20.26
CA ASP A 330 -9.67 -1.80 -21.68
C ASP A 330 -9.00 -0.57 -22.32
N ASP A 331 -8.11 0.11 -21.60
CA ASP A 331 -7.40 1.26 -22.17
C ASP A 331 -6.51 0.85 -23.34
N PRO A 332 -6.30 1.74 -24.33
CA PRO A 332 -5.37 1.49 -25.42
C PRO A 332 -3.97 1.19 -24.89
N HIS A 333 -3.25 0.31 -25.60
CA HIS A 333 -1.90 -0.11 -25.21
C HIS A 333 -0.96 1.09 -24.93
N ALA A 334 -1.01 2.13 -25.77
CA ALA A 334 -0.22 3.35 -25.57
C ALA A 334 -0.54 4.07 -24.24
N THR A 335 -1.80 4.08 -23.80
CA THR A 335 -2.20 4.66 -22.50
C THR A 335 -1.63 3.86 -21.34
N ILE A 336 -1.65 2.53 -21.43
CA ILE A 336 -1.10 1.62 -20.41
C ILE A 336 0.43 1.78 -20.30
N LEU A 337 1.13 1.95 -21.42
CA LEU A 337 2.59 2.09 -21.42
C LEU A 337 3.06 3.45 -20.89
N HIS A 338 2.34 4.53 -21.19
CA HIS A 338 2.88 5.88 -21.03
C HIS A 338 2.22 6.72 -19.93
N SER A 339 1.08 6.30 -19.38
CA SER A 339 0.40 7.04 -18.32
C SER A 339 0.36 6.25 -17.01
N GLN A 340 0.06 6.96 -15.92
CA GLN A 340 -0.22 6.39 -14.60
C GLN A 340 -1.72 6.35 -14.32
N GLY A 341 -2.52 6.40 -15.39
CA GLY A 341 -3.97 6.31 -15.33
C GLY A 341 -4.64 7.56 -14.82
N ARG A 342 -5.93 7.43 -14.51
CA ARG A 342 -6.79 8.54 -14.09
C ARG A 342 -7.55 8.20 -12.81
N PRO A 343 -8.05 9.21 -12.06
CA PRO A 343 -8.66 9.02 -10.76
C PRO A 343 -9.71 7.90 -10.72
N LEU A 344 -9.76 7.18 -9.61
CA LEU A 344 -10.70 6.10 -9.37
C LEU A 344 -12.13 6.66 -9.25
N SER A 345 -12.31 7.74 -8.48
CA SER A 345 -13.63 8.30 -8.24
C SER A 345 -13.95 9.43 -9.23
N PRO A 346 -15.19 9.51 -9.72
CA PRO A 346 -15.67 10.73 -10.39
C PRO A 346 -15.76 11.94 -9.45
N LEU A 347 -15.64 11.75 -8.13
CA LEU A 347 -15.63 12.80 -7.12
C LEU A 347 -14.21 13.20 -6.69
N ASP A 348 -13.17 12.59 -7.27
CA ASP A 348 -11.80 13.04 -7.04
C ASP A 348 -11.57 14.35 -7.78
N GLU A 349 -11.22 15.37 -7.01
CA GLU A 349 -10.80 16.66 -7.51
C GLU A 349 -9.28 16.69 -7.57
N ILE A 350 -8.74 17.04 -8.74
CA ILE A 350 -7.31 17.24 -8.96
C ILE A 350 -7.06 18.67 -9.42
N ARG A 351 -5.96 19.27 -8.97
CA ARG A 351 -5.43 20.52 -9.50
C ARG A 351 -3.94 20.33 -9.76
N ILE A 352 -3.46 20.85 -10.88
CA ILE A 352 -2.04 20.89 -11.21
C ILE A 352 -1.63 22.35 -11.14
N VAL A 353 -0.70 22.65 -10.23
CA VAL A 353 -0.37 24.04 -9.87
C VAL A 353 1.11 24.35 -9.99
N ASP A 354 1.43 25.63 -10.17
CA ASP A 354 2.80 26.15 -10.10
C ASP A 354 3.32 26.24 -8.65
N GLN A 355 4.41 26.98 -8.43
CA GLN A 355 4.99 27.17 -7.08
C GLN A 355 4.18 28.11 -6.19
N ASP A 356 3.35 28.95 -6.79
CA ASP A 356 2.51 29.94 -6.14
C ASP A 356 1.05 29.45 -5.98
N GLU A 357 0.81 28.16 -6.29
CA GLU A 357 -0.49 27.47 -6.25
C GLU A 357 -1.54 27.96 -7.26
N ASN A 358 -1.09 28.60 -8.34
CA ASN A 358 -1.93 28.93 -9.49
C ASN A 358 -2.04 27.72 -10.41
N ASP A 359 -3.22 27.50 -11.00
CA ASP A 359 -3.41 26.40 -11.96
C ASP A 359 -2.53 26.64 -13.20
N VAL A 360 -1.80 25.60 -13.62
CA VAL A 360 -0.99 25.63 -14.86
C VAL A 360 -1.88 25.51 -16.09
N ALA A 361 -1.33 25.80 -17.28
CA ALA A 361 -2.10 25.62 -18.51
C ALA A 361 -2.36 24.12 -18.78
N PRO A 362 -3.44 23.75 -19.49
CA PRO A 362 -3.73 22.36 -19.81
C PRO A 362 -2.54 21.67 -20.49
N GLY A 363 -2.17 20.48 -19.98
CA GLY A 363 -1.04 19.69 -20.46
C GLY A 363 0.33 20.08 -19.90
N GLU A 364 0.45 21.20 -19.18
CA GLU A 364 1.69 21.59 -18.52
C GLU A 364 1.94 20.77 -17.25
N THR A 365 3.22 20.61 -16.92
CA THR A 365 3.65 19.93 -15.69
C THR A 365 3.57 20.89 -14.50
N GLY A 366 3.02 20.41 -13.40
CA GLY A 366 3.00 21.13 -12.12
C GLY A 366 2.76 20.20 -10.95
N GLN A 367 2.63 20.79 -9.76
CA GLN A 367 2.43 20.06 -8.51
C GLN A 367 1.01 19.52 -8.43
N LEU A 368 0.87 18.25 -8.08
CA LEU A 368 -0.44 17.63 -7.89
C LEU A 368 -1.02 18.00 -6.51
N LEU A 369 -2.19 18.61 -6.55
CA LEU A 369 -3.08 18.78 -5.43
C LEU A 369 -4.31 17.89 -5.60
N THR A 370 -4.78 17.26 -4.53
CA THR A 370 -5.97 16.41 -4.61
C THR A 370 -6.89 16.54 -3.41
N ARG A 371 -8.19 16.38 -3.65
CA ARG A 371 -9.23 16.30 -2.63
C ARG A 371 -10.28 15.31 -3.13
N GLY A 372 -10.84 14.49 -2.27
CA GLY A 372 -11.79 13.48 -2.74
C GLY A 372 -12.47 12.71 -1.61
N PRO A 373 -13.40 11.81 -1.96
CA PRO A 373 -14.20 11.03 -1.01
C PRO A 373 -13.36 10.18 -0.04
N TYR A 374 -12.16 9.77 -0.45
CA TYR A 374 -11.27 8.92 0.34
C TYR A 374 -9.87 9.50 0.55
N THR A 375 -9.70 10.79 0.28
CA THR A 375 -8.48 11.53 0.62
C THR A 375 -8.62 12.13 2.01
N ILE A 376 -7.64 11.87 2.87
CA ILE A 376 -7.63 12.37 4.25
C ILE A 376 -7.70 13.90 4.27
N SER A 377 -8.25 14.45 5.35
CA SER A 377 -8.26 15.90 5.60
C SER A 377 -7.16 16.34 6.57
N GLY A 378 -6.28 15.42 6.97
CA GLY A 378 -5.23 15.66 7.95
C GLY A 378 -4.58 14.37 8.44
N TYR A 379 -3.27 14.41 8.65
CA TYR A 379 -2.53 13.36 9.34
C TYR A 379 -2.90 13.35 10.84
N TYR A 380 -2.82 12.16 11.43
CA TYR A 380 -3.14 11.94 12.82
C TYR A 380 -2.13 12.64 13.74
N ARG A 381 -2.63 13.51 14.63
CA ARG A 381 -1.86 14.26 15.64
C ARG A 381 -0.64 15.04 15.09
N ALA A 382 -0.73 15.57 13.88
CA ALA A 382 0.38 16.29 13.24
C ALA A 382 0.00 17.72 12.82
N PRO A 383 -0.41 18.63 13.74
CA PRO A 383 -0.95 19.94 13.37
C PRO A 383 0.02 20.82 12.56
N ALA A 384 1.31 20.83 12.92
CA ALA A 384 2.32 21.60 12.19
C ALA A 384 2.53 21.08 10.77
N HIS A 385 2.51 19.76 10.58
CA HIS A 385 2.61 19.16 9.25
C HIS A 385 1.33 19.38 8.44
N ASN A 386 0.15 19.25 9.07
CA ASN A 386 -1.14 19.48 8.42
C ASN A 386 -1.27 20.91 7.88
N ALA A 387 -0.75 21.92 8.58
CA ALA A 387 -0.73 23.29 8.09
C ALA A 387 0.06 23.47 6.78
N GLN A 388 1.02 22.59 6.50
CA GLN A 388 1.85 22.61 5.29
C GLN A 388 1.35 21.61 4.23
N ALA A 389 0.83 20.46 4.65
CA ALA A 389 0.40 19.39 3.76
C ALA A 389 -0.96 19.68 3.11
N PHE A 390 -1.79 20.55 3.69
CA PHE A 390 -3.12 20.86 3.19
C PHE A 390 -3.29 22.35 2.89
N THR A 391 -3.97 22.68 1.79
CA THR A 391 -4.34 24.06 1.44
C THR A 391 -5.48 24.55 2.34
N ALA A 392 -5.72 25.87 2.36
CA ALA A 392 -6.86 26.43 3.08
C ALA A 392 -8.22 25.92 2.56
N GLN A 393 -8.27 25.50 1.28
CA GLN A 393 -9.44 24.91 0.64
C GLN A 393 -9.54 23.39 0.87
N GLY A 394 -8.61 22.79 1.61
CA GLY A 394 -8.62 21.37 1.98
C GLY A 394 -8.10 20.43 0.90
N PHE A 395 -7.28 20.92 -0.04
CA PHE A 395 -6.54 20.04 -0.95
C PHE A 395 -5.28 19.53 -0.27
N TYR A 396 -4.98 18.24 -0.42
CA TYR A 396 -3.73 17.62 -0.04
C TYR A 396 -2.65 17.89 -1.10
N ARG A 397 -1.47 18.36 -0.68
CA ARG A 397 -0.28 18.52 -1.52
C ARG A 397 0.46 17.17 -1.58
N THR A 398 0.39 16.46 -2.69
CA THR A 398 0.92 15.08 -2.76
C THR A 398 2.44 15.02 -2.76
N GLY A 399 3.09 16.10 -3.19
CA GLY A 399 4.53 16.18 -3.37
C GLY A 399 5.02 15.67 -4.72
N ASP A 400 4.11 15.36 -5.64
CA ASP A 400 4.42 14.83 -6.98
C ASP A 400 4.22 15.90 -8.05
N ASN A 401 5.09 15.90 -9.06
CA ASN A 401 4.93 16.69 -10.27
C ASN A 401 4.31 15.80 -11.35
N VAL A 402 3.23 16.28 -11.94
CA VAL A 402 2.47 15.54 -12.95
C VAL A 402 2.03 16.48 -14.06
N ARG A 403 1.70 15.92 -15.22
CA ARG A 403 0.85 16.56 -16.23
C ARG A 403 -0.42 15.75 -16.46
N LEU A 404 -1.49 16.42 -16.86
CA LEU A 404 -2.78 15.81 -17.21
C LEU A 404 -2.96 15.81 -18.72
N ASP A 405 -3.33 14.68 -19.31
CA ASP A 405 -3.72 14.63 -20.72
C ASP A 405 -5.20 14.96 -20.95
N GLU A 406 -5.60 15.09 -22.22
CA GLU A 406 -6.96 15.47 -22.63
C GLU A 406 -8.05 14.47 -22.18
N VAL A 407 -7.67 13.22 -21.90
CA VAL A 407 -8.59 12.15 -21.47
C VAL A 407 -8.56 11.97 -19.94
N GLY A 408 -7.80 12.82 -19.25
CA GLY A 408 -7.70 12.87 -17.80
C GLY A 408 -6.70 11.90 -17.18
N ASN A 409 -5.80 11.28 -17.97
CA ASN A 409 -4.73 10.48 -17.38
C ASN A 409 -3.58 11.38 -16.90
N LEU A 410 -3.03 10.98 -15.77
CA LEU A 410 -1.84 11.58 -15.18
C LEU A 410 -0.59 10.93 -15.75
N HIS A 411 0.40 11.77 -16.03
CA HIS A 411 1.76 11.36 -16.38
C HIS A 411 2.66 11.92 -15.29
N VAL A 412 3.28 11.03 -14.52
CA VAL A 412 4.09 11.38 -13.34
C VAL A 412 5.51 11.71 -13.80
N GLU A 413 5.94 12.95 -13.58
CA GLU A 413 7.26 13.44 -14.00
C GLU A 413 8.31 13.40 -12.86
N GLY A 414 7.91 12.98 -11.66
CA GLY A 414 8.78 12.77 -10.50
C GLY A 414 8.25 13.46 -9.25
N ARG A 415 9.05 13.49 -8.18
CA ARG A 415 8.68 14.17 -6.93
C ARG A 415 9.35 15.52 -6.80
N ILE A 416 8.68 16.46 -6.13
CA ILE A 416 9.20 17.82 -5.88
C ILE A 416 10.53 17.76 -5.13
N LYS A 417 10.65 16.85 -4.14
CA LYS A 417 11.87 16.69 -3.34
C LYS A 417 12.99 15.93 -4.05
N GLU A 418 12.67 15.26 -5.15
CA GLU A 418 13.63 14.50 -5.98
C GLU A 418 14.04 15.32 -7.22
N GLN A 419 13.44 16.49 -7.43
CA GLN A 419 13.85 17.43 -8.47
C GLN A 419 15.19 18.06 -8.08
N ILE A 420 16.17 17.93 -8.97
CA ILE A 420 17.51 18.49 -8.79
C ILE A 420 17.48 19.94 -9.28
N ASN A 421 17.82 20.89 -8.41
CA ASN A 421 17.97 22.29 -8.73
C ASN A 421 19.45 22.64 -8.95
N ARG A 422 19.91 22.47 -10.19
CA ARG A 422 21.29 22.73 -10.60
C ARG A 422 21.38 24.11 -11.24
N ALA A 423 21.98 25.07 -10.54
CA ALA A 423 22.17 26.45 -10.99
C ALA A 423 20.86 27.17 -11.42
N GLY A 424 19.73 26.83 -10.77
CA GLY A 424 18.41 27.38 -11.10
C GLY A 424 17.64 26.57 -12.14
N GLU A 425 18.26 25.58 -12.79
CA GLU A 425 17.58 24.63 -13.66
C GLU A 425 16.99 23.49 -12.84
N LYS A 426 15.71 23.21 -13.09
CA LYS A 426 14.96 22.13 -12.46
C LYS A 426 15.02 20.88 -13.32
N ILE A 427 15.72 19.88 -12.84
CA ILE A 427 15.97 18.64 -13.55
C ILE A 427 15.21 17.53 -12.84
N ALA A 428 14.31 16.85 -13.56
CA ALA A 428 13.62 15.68 -13.02
C ALA A 428 14.61 14.52 -12.94
N ALA A 429 14.84 13.97 -11.74
CA ALA A 429 15.71 12.80 -11.57
C ALA A 429 15.28 11.63 -12.48
N ALA A 430 13.97 11.39 -12.58
CA ALA A 430 13.39 10.36 -13.45
C ALA A 430 13.74 10.53 -14.94
N GLU A 431 13.85 11.77 -15.43
CA GLU A 431 14.24 12.01 -16.84
C GLU A 431 15.69 11.57 -17.10
N VAL A 432 16.59 11.87 -16.15
CA VAL A 432 18.00 11.45 -16.21
C VAL A 432 18.11 9.93 -16.03
N GLU A 433 17.35 9.34 -15.12
CA GLU A 433 17.29 7.88 -14.94
C GLU A 433 16.82 7.17 -16.21
N SER A 434 15.72 7.61 -16.82
CA SER A 434 15.24 7.08 -18.10
C SER A 434 16.26 7.25 -19.23
N ALA A 435 17.07 8.32 -19.22
CA ALA A 435 18.16 8.48 -20.18
C ALA A 435 19.30 7.47 -19.93
N LEU A 436 19.72 7.29 -18.68
CA LEU A 436 20.78 6.35 -18.29
C LEU A 436 20.40 4.90 -18.53
N LEU A 437 19.14 4.51 -18.28
CA LEU A 437 18.62 3.16 -18.51
C LEU A 437 18.58 2.75 -19.99
N ARG A 438 18.76 3.69 -20.93
CA ARG A 438 18.91 3.37 -22.36
C ARG A 438 20.30 2.86 -22.73
N LEU A 439 21.27 2.95 -21.82
CA LEU A 439 22.63 2.46 -22.02
C LEU A 439 22.71 0.98 -21.66
N ALA A 440 23.27 0.17 -22.56
CA ALA A 440 23.29 -1.28 -22.42
C ALA A 440 24.07 -1.77 -21.18
N GLU A 441 25.00 -0.96 -20.67
CA GLU A 441 25.81 -1.24 -19.50
C GLU A 441 25.08 -0.99 -18.17
N VAL A 442 23.98 -0.23 -18.18
CA VAL A 442 23.22 0.17 -16.99
C VAL A 442 22.08 -0.82 -16.75
N GLN A 443 22.16 -1.57 -15.64
CA GLN A 443 21.10 -2.48 -15.20
C GLN A 443 19.97 -1.75 -14.46
N ASP A 444 20.36 -0.82 -13.59
CA ASP A 444 19.44 0.03 -12.82
C ASP A 444 20.18 1.31 -12.40
N CYS A 445 19.46 2.38 -12.10
CA CYS A 445 20.09 3.60 -11.60
C CYS A 445 19.13 4.44 -10.73
N ALA A 446 19.72 5.23 -9.84
CA ALA A 446 19.02 6.25 -9.07
C ALA A 446 19.77 7.57 -9.15
N VAL A 447 19.06 8.64 -9.47
CA VAL A 447 19.62 9.98 -9.63
C VAL A 447 19.16 10.86 -8.48
N VAL A 448 20.12 11.46 -7.77
CA VAL A 448 19.85 12.31 -6.61
C VAL A 448 20.58 13.64 -6.72
N ALA A 449 20.03 14.64 -6.04
CA ALA A 449 20.73 15.89 -5.80
C ALA A 449 21.90 15.66 -4.84
N ALA A 450 23.09 16.13 -5.20
CA ALA A 450 24.23 16.23 -4.30
C ALA A 450 24.59 17.70 -4.07
N PRO A 451 24.90 18.14 -2.84
CA PRO A 451 25.26 19.53 -2.58
C PRO A 451 26.46 20.01 -3.42
N ASP A 452 26.37 21.23 -3.95
CA ASP A 452 27.45 21.88 -4.70
C ASP A 452 27.54 23.36 -4.34
N THR A 453 28.73 23.82 -3.97
CA THR A 453 28.94 25.19 -3.47
C THR A 453 28.77 26.27 -4.53
N LEU A 454 28.81 25.92 -5.81
CA LEU A 454 28.68 26.87 -6.93
C LEU A 454 27.31 26.74 -7.62
N LEU A 455 26.81 25.52 -7.75
CA LEU A 455 25.58 25.22 -8.48
C LEU A 455 24.35 25.09 -7.56
N GLY A 456 24.52 25.15 -6.23
CA GLY A 456 23.50 24.75 -5.27
C GLY A 456 23.44 23.23 -5.17
N GLU A 457 23.01 22.58 -6.25
CA GLU A 457 22.99 21.12 -6.39
C GLU A 457 23.71 20.69 -7.68
N ARG A 458 24.36 19.52 -7.63
CA ARG A 458 24.86 18.79 -8.79
C ARG A 458 24.09 17.48 -8.93
N ILE A 459 24.03 16.96 -10.15
CA ILE A 459 23.42 15.66 -10.43
C ILE A 459 24.39 14.56 -10.01
N CYS A 460 23.93 13.63 -9.19
CA CYS A 460 24.67 12.43 -8.80
C CYS A 460 23.85 11.19 -9.20
N ALA A 461 24.42 10.34 -10.05
CA ALA A 461 23.80 9.08 -10.46
C ALA A 461 24.51 7.91 -9.75
N PHE A 462 23.73 7.09 -9.05
CA PHE A 462 24.13 5.76 -8.60
C PHE A 462 23.74 4.76 -9.68
N ILE A 463 24.69 3.96 -10.15
CA ILE A 463 24.50 3.06 -11.28
C ILE A 463 24.82 1.64 -10.83
N ILE A 464 23.87 0.73 -11.04
CA ILE A 464 24.10 -0.71 -10.99
C ILE A 464 24.41 -1.14 -12.43
N ALA A 465 25.59 -1.71 -12.66
CA ALA A 465 26.05 -2.10 -13.99
C ALA A 465 26.36 -3.59 -14.04
N GLN A 466 26.10 -4.24 -15.19
CA GLN A 466 26.42 -5.66 -15.39
C GLN A 466 27.94 -5.92 -15.37
N GLN A 467 28.73 -4.91 -15.75
CA GLN A 467 30.19 -4.85 -15.58
C GLN A 467 30.57 -3.40 -15.23
N VAL A 468 31.63 -3.20 -14.44
CA VAL A 468 32.11 -1.85 -14.09
C VAL A 468 32.45 -1.09 -15.39
N PRO A 469 31.78 0.03 -15.71
CA PRO A 469 32.05 0.77 -16.94
C PRO A 469 33.51 1.22 -16.97
N THR A 470 34.24 0.87 -18.03
CA THR A 470 35.65 1.23 -18.21
C THR A 470 35.85 2.68 -18.67
N ASP A 471 34.80 3.36 -19.13
CA ASP A 471 34.86 4.77 -19.55
C ASP A 471 33.66 5.60 -19.07
N TYR A 472 33.89 6.40 -18.03
CA TYR A 472 32.91 7.32 -17.46
C TYR A 472 32.57 8.52 -18.37
N GLN A 473 33.33 8.79 -19.44
CA GLN A 473 33.04 9.92 -20.33
C GLN A 473 31.86 9.68 -21.27
N GLN A 474 31.62 8.44 -21.71
CA GLN A 474 30.45 8.09 -22.52
C GLN A 474 29.14 8.32 -21.76
N LEU A 475 29.11 7.99 -20.47
CA LEU A 475 27.97 8.21 -19.58
C LEU A 475 27.61 9.69 -19.39
N ARG A 476 28.55 10.62 -19.64
CA ARG A 476 28.33 12.07 -19.51
C ARG A 476 27.88 12.75 -20.79
N GLN A 477 27.98 12.09 -21.95
CA GLN A 477 27.63 12.66 -23.25
C GLN A 477 26.18 12.39 -23.65
N HIS A 478 25.56 11.38 -23.04
CA HIS A 478 24.14 11.08 -23.11
C HIS A 478 23.41 11.73 -21.94
#